data_AF-A0A523TB99-F1
#
_entry.id   AF-A0A523TB99-F1
#
_cell.length_a   1.000
_cell.length_b   1.000
_cell.length_c   1.000
_cell.angle_alpha   90.00
_cell.angle_beta   90.00
_cell.angle_gamma   90.00
#
_symmetry.space_group_name_H-M   'P 1'
#
loop_
_entity.id
_entity.type
_entity.pdbx_description
1 polymer ?
#
loop_
_entity_poly.entity_id
_entity_poly.type
_entity_poly.pdbx_seq_one_letter_code
_entity_poly.pdbx_strand_id
1 'polypeptide(L)' 'MGFKPDTKGFSPHLTIARVRTGRNKARLAELVRELEDYEFGTIKVECLRLKKSDLTPRGPIYTNVREVCGK' A
#
# COMPACT_ATOMS: atom_id res chain seq x y z
N MET A 1 -7.40 18.39 13.85
CA MET A 1 -6.00 18.04 13.52
C MET A 1 -5.36 18.94 12.46
N GLY A 2 -6.03 19.95 11.89
CA GLY A 2 -5.38 20.97 11.04
C GLY A 2 -4.84 20.49 9.68
N PHE A 3 -4.92 19.20 9.34
CA PHE A 3 -4.50 18.67 8.05
C PHE A 3 -5.56 18.90 6.97
N LYS A 4 -5.12 19.29 5.78
CA LYS A 4 -6.00 19.37 4.61
C LYS A 4 -6.41 17.96 4.18
N PRO A 5 -7.69 17.72 3.86
CA PRO A 5 -8.12 16.44 3.34
C PRO A 5 -7.51 16.18 1.96
N ASP A 6 -7.27 14.91 1.63
CA ASP A 6 -6.86 14.53 0.28
C ASP A 6 -8.03 14.71 -0.69
N THR A 7 -7.84 15.57 -1.69
CA THR A 7 -8.84 15.86 -2.74
C THR A 7 -9.20 14.65 -3.60
N LYS A 8 -8.37 13.60 -3.63
CA LYS A 8 -8.60 12.39 -4.42
C LYS A 8 -9.50 11.37 -3.73
N GLY A 9 -9.84 11.58 -2.45
CA GLY A 9 -10.54 10.61 -1.63
C GLY A 9 -9.69 9.39 -1.27
N PHE A 10 -10.30 8.43 -0.58
CA PHE A 10 -9.64 7.20 -0.15
C PHE A 10 -10.17 5.99 -0.92
N SER A 11 -9.29 5.34 -1.69
CA SER A 11 -9.55 4.04 -2.32
C SER A 11 -8.69 2.99 -1.62
N PRO A 12 -9.25 2.12 -0.77
CA PRO A 12 -8.47 1.09 -0.07
C PRO A 12 -7.87 0.12 -1.09
N HIS A 13 -6.54 -0.03 -1.06
CA HIS A 13 -5.81 -0.96 -1.91
C HIS A 13 -4.49 -1.36 -1.25
N LEU A 14 -3.96 -2.52 -1.64
CA LEU A 14 -2.62 -2.96 -1.25
C LEU A 14 -1.66 -2.73 -2.42
N THR A 15 -0.68 -1.84 -2.24
CA THR A 15 0.39 -1.66 -3.23
C THR A 15 1.34 -2.86 -3.15
N ILE A 16 1.41 -3.66 -4.22
CA ILE A 16 2.31 -4.83 -4.31
C ILE A 16 3.64 -4.51 -5.01
N ALA A 17 3.62 -3.59 -5.98
CA ALA A 17 4.79 -3.23 -6.77
C ALA A 17 4.62 -1.86 -7.43
N ARG A 18 5.73 -1.28 -7.92
CA ARG A 18 5.73 -0.05 -8.72
C ARG A 18 6.51 -0.27 -10.01
N VAL A 19 5.84 -0.05 -11.14
CA VAL A 19 6.44 -0.17 -12.47
C VAL A 19 7.41 1.00 -12.70
N ARG A 20 8.69 0.70 -12.95
CA ARG A 20 9.75 1.71 -13.17
C ARG A 20 9.98 2.04 -14.64
N THR A 21 9.71 1.10 -15.54
CA THR A 21 9.89 1.26 -16.99
C THR A 21 8.76 0.58 -17.73
N GLY A 22 8.51 0.97 -18.97
CA GLY A 22 7.47 0.36 -19.82
C GLY A 22 7.86 -0.98 -20.46
N ARG A 23 9.05 -1.53 -20.16
CA ARG A 23 9.48 -2.82 -20.72
C ARG A 23 8.52 -3.93 -20.28
N ASN A 24 8.14 -4.81 -21.21
CA ASN A 24 7.21 -5.94 -21.00
C ASN A 24 5.82 -5.55 -20.45
N LYS A 25 5.34 -4.33 -20.69
CA LYS A 25 4.02 -3.85 -20.22
C LYS A 25 2.87 -4.76 -20.68
N ALA A 26 2.93 -5.32 -21.89
CA ALA A 26 1.91 -6.23 -22.41
C ALA A 26 1.78 -7.49 -21.54
N ARG A 27 2.90 -8.16 -21.25
CA ARG A 27 2.90 -9.36 -20.39
C ARG A 27 2.45 -9.04 -18.97
N LEU A 28 2.82 -7.87 -18.43
CA LEU A 28 2.31 -7.43 -17.13
C LEU A 28 0.79 -7.26 -17.14
N ALA A 29 0.23 -6.65 -18.20
CA ALA A 29 -1.21 -6.47 -18.33
C ALA A 29 -1.98 -7.79 -18.51
N GLU A 30 -1.36 -8.80 -19.15
CA GLU A 30 -1.91 -10.16 -19.19
C GLU A 30 -1.94 -10.79 -17.80
N LEU A 31 -0.81 -10.78 -17.07
CA LEU A 31 -0.73 -11.35 -15.72
C LEU A 31 -1.72 -10.70 -14.74
N VAL A 32 -1.92 -9.37 -14.83
CA VAL A 32 -2.91 -8.67 -13.99
C VAL A 32 -4.33 -9.11 -14.32
N ARG A 33 -4.65 -9.32 -15.61
CA ARG A 33 -5.96 -9.84 -16.03
C ARG A 33 -6.18 -11.29 -15.61
N GLU A 34 -5.16 -12.13 -15.72
CA GLU A 34 -5.20 -13.53 -15.25
C GLU A 34 -5.50 -13.63 -13.75
N LEU A 35 -5.18 -12.60 -12.96
CA LEU A 35 -5.36 -12.54 -11.51
C LEU A 35 -6.55 -11.67 -11.06
N GLU A 36 -7.39 -11.17 -11.99
CA GLU A 36 -8.46 -10.22 -11.68
C GLU A 36 -9.45 -10.77 -10.64
N ASP A 37 -9.83 -12.04 -10.79
CA ASP A 37 -10.77 -12.74 -9.89
C ASP A 37 -10.07 -13.62 -8.84
N TYR A 38 -8.75 -13.47 -8.66
CA TYR A 38 -8.01 -14.27 -7.71
C TYR A 38 -8.25 -13.79 -6.27
N GLU A 39 -8.75 -14.67 -5.40
CA GLU A 39 -8.94 -14.37 -3.99
C GLU A 39 -7.63 -14.52 -3.21
N PHE A 40 -7.03 -13.39 -2.79
CA PHE A 40 -5.80 -13.37 -1.98
C PHE A 40 -6.04 -13.66 -0.49
N GLY A 41 -7.30 -13.84 -0.10
CA GLY A 41 -7.74 -14.08 1.27
C GLY A 41 -8.17 -12.82 2.02
N THR A 42 -8.56 -13.01 3.28
CA THR A 42 -9.10 -11.97 4.15
C THR A 42 -8.16 -11.67 5.30
N ILE A 43 -8.09 -10.40 5.72
CA ILE A 43 -7.37 -10.00 6.93
C ILE A 43 -8.32 -9.45 7.98
N LYS A 44 -8.09 -9.79 9.24
CA LYS A 44 -8.73 -9.11 10.37
C LYS A 44 -7.95 -7.83 10.66
N VAL A 45 -8.61 -6.68 10.60
CA VAL A 45 -8.01 -5.39 10.96
C VAL A 45 -8.07 -5.22 12.47
N GLU A 46 -6.93 -5.41 13.14
CA GLU A 46 -6.87 -5.36 14.61
C GLU A 46 -6.42 -4.01 15.15
N CYS A 47 -5.47 -3.36 14.47
CA CYS A 47 -4.87 -2.13 14.95
C CYS A 47 -4.64 -1.11 13.84
N LEU A 48 -4.83 0.17 14.19
CA LEU A 48 -4.40 1.30 13.39
C LEU A 48 -3.04 1.77 13.90
N ARG A 49 -2.05 1.84 12.98
CA ARG A 49 -0.67 2.22 13.29
C ARG A 49 -0.31 3.53 12.63
N LEU A 50 0.17 4.48 13.41
CA LEU A 50 0.84 5.67 12.88
C LEU A 50 2.28 5.29 12.52
N LYS A 51 2.58 5.31 11.23
CA LYS A 51 3.90 4.96 10.69
C LYS A 51 4.72 6.22 10.43
N LYS A 52 6.02 6.16 10.70
CA LYS A 52 7.02 7.12 10.22
C LYS A 52 7.90 6.44 9.18
N SER A 53 8.28 7.19 8.14
CA SER A 53 9.23 6.77 7.12
C SER A 53 10.44 7.70 7.16
N ASP A 54 11.61 7.17 7.46
CA ASP A 54 12.88 7.88 7.44
C ASP A 54 13.68 7.44 6.22
N LEU A 55 13.87 8.34 5.25
CA LEU A 55 14.60 8.04 4.02
C LEU A 55 16.11 8.00 4.30
N THR A 56 16.76 6.92 3.89
CA THR A 56 18.22 6.77 3.95
C THR A 56 18.79 6.48 2.56
N PRO A 57 20.11 6.64 2.34
CA PRO A 57 20.74 6.23 1.08
C PRO A 57 20.53 4.75 0.72
N ARG A 58 20.28 3.88 1.71
CA ARG A 58 20.01 2.45 1.51
C ARG A 58 18.52 2.14 1.31
N GLY A 59 17.66 3.14 1.38
CA GLY A 59 16.20 3.00 1.29
C GLY A 59 15.47 3.52 2.53
N PRO A 60 14.13 3.58 2.49
CA PRO A 60 13.31 4.05 3.61
C PRO A 60 13.27 3.03 4.74
N ILE A 61 13.40 3.50 5.97
CA ILE A 61 13.17 2.73 7.20
C ILE A 61 11.80 3.12 7.73
N TYR A 62 10.96 2.14 8.03
CA TYR A 62 9.61 2.37 8.56
C TYR A 62 9.51 1.96 10.02
N THR A 63 8.94 2.83 10.85
CA THR A 63 8.75 2.59 12.29
C THR A 63 7.30 2.85 12.71
N ASN A 64 6.81 2.11 13.71
CA ASN A 64 5.53 2.41 14.36
C ASN A 64 5.79 3.47 15.43
N VAL A 65 5.14 4.63 15.31
CA VAL A 65 5.22 5.71 16.31
C VAL A 65 4.12 5.56 17.36
N ARG A 66 2.94 5.09 16.93
CA ARG A 66 1.80 4.83 17.81
C ARG A 66 0.94 3.73 17.22
N GLU A 67 0.24 3.03 18.09
CA GLU A 67 -0.75 2.02 17.74
C GLU A 67 -2.01 2.21 18.59
N VAL A 68 -3.17 1.96 17.98
CA VAL A 68 -4.46 1.84 18.66
C VAL A 68 -5.11 0.57 18.14
N CYS A 69 -5.32 -0.40 19.03
CA CYS A 69 -5.98 -1.67 18.69
C CYS A 69 -7.46 -1.63 19.08
N GLY A 70 -8.27 -2.42 18.36
CA GLY A 70 -9.62 -2.76 18.78
C GLY A 70 -9.60 -3.42 20.15
N LYS A 71 -10.69 -3.28 20.90
CA LYS A 71 -10.89 -4.04 22.14
C LYS A 71 -11.04 -5.53 21.85
#